data_AF-A0A3R7XF93-F1
#
_entry.id   AF-A0A3R7XF93-F1
#
_cell.length_a   1.000
_cell.length_b   1.000
_cell.length_c   1.000
_cell.angle_alpha   90.00
_cell.angle_beta   90.00
_cell.angle_gamma   90.00
#
_symmetry.space_group_name_H-M   'P 1'
#
loop_
_entity.id
_entity.type
_entity.pdbx_description
1 polymer ?
#
loop_
_entity_poly.entity_id
_entity_poly.type
_entity_poly.pdbx_seq_one_letter_code
_entity_poly.pdbx_strand_id
1 'polypeptide(L)'
;MKRPSSSDAVSNLIGYIIITAVLMVLMVTVMITANDALMDKPVERFMYHSYVDIGNGVSARVVDIYTIAPGTGYIVSDFNTPYDVLGEGYTVSVRKSGADQEIIVFGDRTETVISLAGIGATRPVTGTTSGGGHTRVIYDSGGV
;
A
#
# COMPACT_ATOMS: atom_id res chain seq x y z
N MET A 1 -13.01 -22.62 62.41
CA MET A 1 -12.20 -22.21 61.23
C MET A 1 -10.74 -22.55 61.48
N LYS A 2 -10.17 -23.50 60.76
CA LYS A 2 -8.75 -23.90 60.90
C LYS A 2 -7.89 -22.84 60.18
N ARG A 3 -6.93 -22.23 60.89
CA ARG A 3 -6.00 -21.29 60.26
C ARG A 3 -5.13 -22.04 59.25
N PRO A 4 -4.94 -21.52 58.03
CA PRO A 4 -4.05 -22.15 57.06
C PRO A 4 -2.65 -22.28 57.65
N SER A 5 -1.98 -23.41 57.39
CA SER A 5 -0.59 -23.55 57.81
C SER A 5 0.28 -22.56 57.03
N SER A 6 1.43 -22.15 57.58
CA SER A 6 2.36 -21.26 56.88
C SER A 6 2.79 -21.82 55.52
N SER A 7 2.91 -23.14 55.42
CA SER A 7 3.21 -23.84 54.16
C SER A 7 2.10 -23.68 53.12
N ASP A 8 0.83 -23.75 53.53
CA ASP A 8 -0.31 -23.58 52.62
C ASP A 8 -0.38 -22.14 52.10
N ALA A 9 -0.08 -21.16 52.95
CA ALA A 9 -0.03 -19.75 52.56
C ALA A 9 1.07 -19.46 51.54
N VAL A 10 2.28 -20.04 51.74
CA VAL A 10 3.40 -19.91 50.80
C VAL A 10 3.11 -20.63 49.48
N SER A 11 2.52 -21.83 49.53
CA SER A 11 2.14 -22.58 48.33
C SER A 11 1.12 -21.83 47.47
N ASN A 12 0.10 -21.24 48.10
CA ASN A 12 -0.89 -20.41 47.41
C ASN A 12 -0.24 -19.15 46.80
N LEU A 13 0.66 -18.49 47.54
CA LEU A 13 1.39 -17.32 47.02
C LEU A 13 2.22 -17.68 45.78
N ILE A 14 2.94 -18.81 45.81
CA ILE A 14 3.71 -19.30 44.66
C ILE A 14 2.77 -19.60 43.49
N GLY A 15 1.62 -20.22 43.73
CA GLY A 15 0.59 -20.46 42.72
C GLY A 15 0.15 -19.16 42.03
N TYR A 16 -0.14 -18.11 42.80
CA TYR A 16 -0.51 -16.81 42.23
C TYR A 16 0.64 -16.15 41.45
N ILE A 17 1.88 -16.25 41.91
CA ILE A 17 3.06 -15.73 41.20
C ILE A 17 3.22 -16.43 39.84
N ILE A 18 3.07 -17.76 39.80
CA ILE A 18 3.19 -18.52 38.55
C ILE A 18 2.06 -18.16 37.59
N ILE A 19 0.81 -18.12 38.06
CA ILE A 19 -0.34 -17.77 37.22
C ILE A 19 -0.18 -16.36 36.65
N THR A 20 0.18 -15.39 37.49
CA THR A 20 0.39 -14.00 37.03
C THR A 20 1.54 -13.88 36.05
N ALA A 21 2.65 -14.61 36.25
CA ALA A 21 3.76 -14.65 35.29
C ALA A 21 3.32 -15.19 33.92
N VAL A 22 2.56 -16.30 33.91
CA VAL A 22 2.02 -16.88 32.66
C VAL A 22 1.06 -15.90 31.98
N LEU A 23 0.17 -15.25 32.74
CA LEU A 23 -0.76 -14.27 32.18
C LEU A 23 -0.04 -13.05 31.60
N MET A 24 1.03 -12.56 32.23
CA MET A 24 1.83 -11.46 31.69
C MET A 24 2.48 -11.83 30.36
N VAL A 25 3.07 -13.02 30.25
CA VAL A 25 3.65 -13.50 28.98
C VAL A 25 2.58 -13.65 27.90
N LEU A 26 1.42 -14.21 28.26
CA LEU A 26 0.30 -14.36 27.33
C LEU A 26 -0.24 -13.00 26.88
N MET A 27 -0.35 -12.03 27.79
CA MET A 27 -0.78 -10.68 27.48
C MET A 27 0.14 -10.00 26.48
N VAL A 28 1.46 -10.06 26.68
CA VAL A 28 2.43 -9.49 25.73
C VAL A 28 2.31 -10.16 24.36
N THR A 29 2.20 -11.50 24.34
CA THR A 29 2.04 -12.26 23.09
C THR A 29 0.78 -11.87 22.34
N VAL A 30 -0.35 -11.76 23.04
CA VAL A 30 -1.64 -11.34 22.46
C VAL A 30 -1.55 -9.91 21.95
N MET A 31 -0.92 -8.99 22.69
CA MET A 31 -0.80 -7.60 22.27
C MET A 31 -0.03 -7.47 20.95
N ILE A 32 1.10 -8.18 20.81
CA ILE A 32 1.89 -8.20 19.57
C ILE A 32 1.08 -8.81 18.43
N THR A 33 0.46 -9.97 18.66
CA THR A 33 -0.28 -10.69 17.61
C THR A 33 -1.54 -9.92 17.18
N ALA A 34 -2.23 -9.27 18.12
CA ALA A 34 -3.40 -8.45 17.84
C ALA A 34 -3.04 -7.21 17.01
N ASN A 35 -1.90 -6.58 17.27
CA ASN A 35 -1.46 -5.42 16.48
C ASN A 35 -1.20 -5.81 15.01
N ASP A 36 -0.47 -6.90 14.76
CA ASP A 36 -0.23 -7.40 13.40
C ASP A 36 -1.54 -7.83 12.70
N ALA A 37 -2.39 -8.59 13.40
CA ALA A 37 -3.61 -9.15 12.81
C ALA A 37 -4.72 -8.10 12.59
N LEU A 38 -4.82 -7.09 13.45
CA LEU A 38 -5.94 -6.15 13.46
C LEU A 38 -5.60 -4.77 12.91
N MET A 39 -4.32 -4.38 12.90
CA MET A 39 -3.88 -3.08 12.36
C MET A 39 -3.06 -3.24 11.08
N ASP A 40 -1.89 -3.88 11.13
CA ASP A 40 -0.97 -3.85 10.00
C ASP A 40 -1.52 -4.54 8.74
N LYS A 41 -1.99 -5.78 8.87
CA LYS A 41 -2.51 -6.55 7.72
C LYS A 41 -3.75 -5.93 7.07
N PRO A 42 -4.78 -5.49 7.82
CA PRO A 42 -5.91 -4.79 7.23
C PRO A 42 -5.49 -3.50 6.52
N VAL A 43 -4.60 -2.70 7.12
CA VAL A 43 -4.12 -1.43 6.55
C VAL A 43 -3.43 -1.67 5.20
N GLU A 44 -2.51 -2.63 5.14
CA GLU A 44 -1.83 -2.99 3.88
C GLU A 44 -2.82 -3.45 2.80
N ARG A 45 -3.84 -4.22 3.18
CA ARG A 45 -4.86 -4.66 2.22
C ARG A 45 -5.71 -3.51 1.70
N PHE A 46 -6.07 -2.54 2.55
CA PHE A 46 -6.79 -1.34 2.13
C PHE A 46 -5.93 -0.44 1.23
N MET A 47 -4.65 -0.28 1.57
CA MET A 47 -3.69 0.46 0.73
C MET A 47 -3.56 -0.19 -0.64
N TYR A 48 -3.38 -1.52 -0.68
CA TYR A 48 -3.30 -2.28 -1.92
C TYR A 48 -4.50 -2.03 -2.83
N HIS A 49 -5.73 -2.17 -2.33
CA HIS A 49 -6.92 -1.93 -3.14
C HIS A 49 -7.03 -0.48 -3.60
N SER A 50 -6.71 0.48 -2.75
CA SER A 50 -6.68 1.90 -3.12
C SER A 50 -5.64 2.19 -4.21
N TYR A 51 -4.46 1.56 -4.13
CA TYR A 51 -3.39 1.69 -5.13
C TYR A 51 -3.77 1.05 -6.46
N VAL A 52 -4.46 -0.10 -6.43
CA VAL A 52 -5.04 -0.72 -7.62
C VAL A 52 -6.06 0.21 -8.29
N ASP A 53 -6.95 0.82 -7.52
CA ASP A 53 -7.97 1.74 -8.06
C ASP A 53 -7.34 3.01 -8.66
N ILE A 54 -6.34 3.59 -7.99
CA ILE A 54 -5.56 4.72 -8.52
C ILE A 54 -4.86 4.33 -9.82
N GLY A 55 -4.18 3.18 -9.84
CA GLY A 55 -3.47 2.68 -11.01
C GLY A 55 -4.39 2.40 -12.20
N ASN A 56 -5.59 1.86 -11.94
CA ASN A 56 -6.63 1.66 -12.95
C ASN A 56 -7.23 2.98 -13.46
N GLY A 57 -7.36 3.99 -12.60
CA GLY A 57 -7.76 5.34 -13.02
C GLY A 57 -6.71 5.99 -13.94
N VAL A 58 -5.43 5.84 -13.61
CA VAL A 58 -4.31 6.31 -14.44
C VAL A 58 -4.28 5.55 -15.77
N SER A 59 -4.52 4.24 -15.76
CA SER A 59 -4.48 3.41 -16.98
C SER A 59 -5.54 3.83 -17.98
N ALA A 60 -6.78 4.05 -17.52
CA ALA A 60 -7.85 4.58 -18.35
C ALA A 60 -7.47 5.93 -18.98
N ARG A 61 -6.86 6.83 -18.19
CA ARG A 61 -6.42 8.14 -18.70
C ARG A 61 -5.30 8.03 -19.75
N VAL A 62 -4.35 7.13 -19.53
CA VAL A 62 -3.29 6.86 -20.51
C VAL A 62 -3.89 6.32 -21.82
N VAL A 63 -4.89 5.45 -21.73
CA VAL A 63 -5.63 4.95 -22.91
C VAL A 63 -6.40 6.06 -23.63
N ASP A 64 -7.04 6.97 -22.90
CA ASP A 64 -7.68 8.15 -23.49
C ASP A 64 -6.67 8.98 -24.29
N ILE A 65 -5.49 9.23 -23.72
CA ILE A 65 -4.41 10.00 -24.38
C ILE A 65 -3.99 9.30 -25.68
N TYR A 66 -3.87 7.98 -25.70
CA TYR A 66 -3.52 7.23 -26.92
C TYR A 66 -4.53 7.39 -28.05
N THR A 67 -5.81 7.53 -27.71
CA THR A 67 -6.90 7.71 -28.67
C THR A 67 -6.79 9.05 -29.39
N ILE A 68 -6.24 10.08 -28.73
CA ILE A 68 -6.12 11.45 -29.27
C ILE A 68 -4.67 11.86 -29.56
N ALA A 69 -3.70 10.98 -29.34
CA ALA A 69 -2.28 11.27 -29.47
C ALA A 69 -1.92 11.69 -30.91
N PRO A 70 -1.29 12.87 -31.10
CA PRO A 70 -0.92 13.35 -32.43
C PRO A 70 0.20 12.51 -33.03
N GLY A 71 0.32 12.53 -34.35
CA GLY A 71 1.44 11.87 -35.05
C GLY A 71 2.81 12.49 -34.72
N THR A 72 2.83 13.77 -34.35
CA THR A 72 4.00 14.53 -33.89
C THR A 72 3.60 15.53 -32.80
N GLY A 73 4.40 15.65 -31.76
CA GLY A 73 4.18 16.55 -30.63
C GLY A 73 3.95 15.82 -29.30
N TYR A 74 3.41 16.55 -28.32
CA TYR A 74 3.20 16.05 -26.96
C TYR A 74 1.79 16.37 -26.46
N ILE A 75 1.29 15.56 -25.52
CA ILE A 75 0.07 15.83 -24.74
C ILE A 75 0.47 15.84 -23.26
N VAL A 76 0.08 16.91 -22.56
CA VAL A 76 0.15 16.96 -21.10
C VAL A 76 -1.26 16.82 -20.58
N SER A 77 -1.49 15.81 -19.74
CA SER A 77 -2.75 15.64 -19.01
C SER A 77 -2.48 15.72 -17.52
N ASP A 78 -3.19 16.64 -16.88
CA ASP A 78 -3.26 16.72 -15.43
C ASP A 78 -4.57 16.08 -14.96
N PHE A 79 -4.51 15.23 -13.95
CA PHE A 79 -5.70 14.70 -13.29
C PHE A 79 -5.49 14.61 -11.79
N ASN A 80 -6.59 14.71 -11.06
CA ASN A 80 -6.56 14.67 -9.61
C ASN A 80 -6.55 13.23 -9.14
N THR A 81 -5.63 12.93 -8.24
CA THR A 81 -5.61 11.70 -7.45
C THR A 81 -5.69 12.09 -5.97
N PRO A 82 -6.03 11.17 -5.06
CA PRO A 82 -5.99 11.46 -3.62
C PRO A 82 -4.62 12.02 -3.20
N TYR A 83 -4.58 12.92 -2.23
CA TYR A 83 -3.29 13.42 -1.70
C TYR A 83 -2.51 12.32 -0.98
N ASP A 84 -3.23 11.49 -0.23
CA ASP A 84 -2.73 10.38 0.56
C ASP A 84 -3.74 9.20 0.53
N VAL A 85 -3.27 8.03 0.96
CA VAL A 85 -4.12 6.86 1.23
C VAL A 85 -3.89 6.46 2.69
N LEU A 86 -4.94 6.58 3.50
CA LEU A 86 -4.88 6.33 4.95
C LEU A 86 -3.84 7.21 5.69
N GLY A 87 -3.64 8.45 5.26
CA GLY A 87 -2.66 9.36 5.84
C GLY A 87 -1.22 9.13 5.36
N GLU A 88 -0.98 8.11 4.53
CA GLU A 88 0.33 7.80 3.96
C GLU A 88 0.45 8.33 2.53
N GLY A 89 1.58 8.97 2.24
CA GLY A 89 1.92 9.43 0.90
C GLY A 89 2.22 8.26 -0.04
N TYR A 90 1.97 8.46 -1.32
CA TYR A 90 2.28 7.48 -2.36
C TYR A 90 2.80 8.18 -3.62
N THR A 91 3.43 7.40 -4.49
CA THR A 91 3.98 7.84 -5.78
C THR A 91 3.40 6.99 -6.89
N VAL A 92 3.04 7.64 -8.00
CA VAL A 92 2.62 6.99 -9.24
C VAL A 92 3.73 7.18 -10.27
N SER A 93 4.20 6.09 -10.88
CA SER A 93 5.19 6.10 -11.93
C SER A 93 4.68 5.32 -13.13
N VAL A 94 4.78 5.90 -14.32
CA VAL A 94 4.51 5.23 -15.59
C VAL A 94 5.85 4.98 -16.25
N ARG A 95 6.22 3.70 -16.38
CA ARG A 95 7.50 3.29 -16.99
C ARG A 95 7.27 2.27 -18.09
N LYS A 96 8.21 2.22 -19.02
CA LYS A 96 8.26 1.16 -20.04
C LYS A 96 8.85 -0.12 -19.42
N SER A 97 8.21 -1.25 -19.68
CA SER A 97 8.66 -2.59 -19.26
C SER A 97 8.76 -3.47 -20.51
N GLY A 98 9.95 -3.52 -21.10
CA GLY A 98 10.17 -4.22 -22.37
C GLY A 98 9.39 -3.59 -23.53
N ALA A 99 8.48 -4.37 -24.13
CA ALA A 99 7.57 -3.90 -25.19
C ALA A 99 6.27 -3.29 -24.64
N ASP A 100 5.97 -3.51 -23.36
CA ASP A 100 4.77 -3.03 -22.70
C ASP A 100 5.06 -1.81 -21.82
N GLN A 101 4.01 -1.25 -21.23
CA GLN A 101 4.13 -0.23 -20.20
C GLN A 101 3.52 -0.69 -18.90
N GLU A 102 4.02 -0.14 -17.81
CA GLU A 102 3.57 -0.43 -16.46
C GLU A 102 3.29 0.88 -15.74
N ILE A 103 2.17 0.90 -15.04
CA ILE A 103 1.86 1.91 -14.03
C ILE A 103 2.15 1.30 -12.68
N ILE A 104 3.05 1.91 -11.93
CA ILE A 104 3.39 1.50 -10.58
C ILE A 104 2.87 2.56 -9.62
N VAL A 105 2.08 2.10 -8.66
CA VAL A 105 1.66 2.90 -7.52
C VAL A 105 2.34 2.30 -6.30
N PHE A 106 3.20 3.09 -5.64
CA PHE A 106 3.99 2.61 -4.52
C PHE A 106 4.05 3.64 -3.39
N GLY A 107 4.08 3.13 -2.17
CA GLY A 107 4.39 3.88 -0.95
C GLY A 107 5.20 2.99 -0.01
N ASP A 108 5.35 3.40 1.25
CA ASP A 108 6.27 2.74 2.19
C ASP A 108 5.90 1.29 2.51
N ARG A 109 4.60 0.96 2.45
CA ARG A 109 4.05 -0.33 2.90
C ARG A 109 3.66 -1.29 1.78
N THR A 110 3.43 -0.78 0.57
CA THR A 110 2.82 -1.58 -0.52
C THR A 110 3.21 -1.01 -1.88
N GLU A 111 3.38 -1.91 -2.85
CA GLU A 111 3.56 -1.59 -4.26
C GLU A 111 2.51 -2.35 -5.07
N THR A 112 1.96 -1.69 -6.08
CA THR A 112 1.07 -2.31 -7.06
C THR A 112 1.55 -1.97 -8.45
N VAL A 113 1.61 -3.00 -9.31
CA VAL A 113 2.00 -2.87 -10.72
C VAL A 113 0.80 -3.21 -11.59
N ILE A 114 0.44 -2.30 -12.49
CA ILE A 114 -0.63 -2.42 -13.45
C ILE A 114 -0.01 -2.43 -14.85
N SER A 115 -0.13 -3.55 -15.55
CA SER A 115 0.36 -3.68 -16.92
C SER A 115 -0.60 -3.05 -17.93
N LEU A 116 -0.08 -2.19 -18.79
CA LEU A 116 -0.71 -1.63 -19.99
C LEU A 116 -0.35 -2.50 -21.21
N ALA A 117 -0.69 -3.78 -21.15
CA ALA A 117 -0.34 -4.75 -22.19
C ALA A 117 -0.91 -4.34 -23.56
N GLY A 118 -0.07 -4.32 -24.59
CA GLY A 118 -0.47 -4.18 -25.99
C GLY A 118 -0.71 -2.75 -26.51
N ILE A 119 -0.79 -1.73 -25.65
CA ILE A 119 -0.99 -0.33 -26.07
C ILE A 119 0.34 0.45 -26.06
N GLY A 120 1.24 0.15 -25.12
CA GLY A 120 2.56 0.78 -25.00
C GLY A 120 3.57 0.43 -26.09
N ALA A 121 3.31 -0.62 -26.88
CA ALA A 121 4.23 -1.11 -27.92
C ALA A 121 4.32 -0.18 -29.14
N THR A 122 3.28 0.62 -29.42
CA THR A 122 3.21 1.50 -30.60
C THR A 122 3.38 2.98 -30.27
N ARG A 123 3.10 3.41 -29.04
CA ARG A 123 3.21 4.80 -28.59
C ARG A 123 3.58 4.83 -27.09
N PRO A 124 4.81 5.15 -26.69
CA PRO A 124 5.17 5.19 -25.26
C PRO A 124 4.80 6.54 -24.62
N VAL A 125 4.19 6.50 -23.42
CA VAL A 125 3.93 7.62 -22.50
C VAL A 125 4.89 7.55 -21.29
N THR A 126 5.40 8.68 -20.83
CA THR A 126 6.17 8.79 -19.58
C THR A 126 5.43 9.68 -18.58
N GLY A 127 5.55 9.38 -17.30
CA GLY A 127 4.83 10.14 -16.28
C GLY A 127 5.31 9.74 -14.91
N THR A 128 5.53 10.72 -14.04
CA THR A 128 5.82 10.46 -12.63
C THR A 128 5.08 11.51 -11.82
N THR A 129 4.49 11.07 -10.73
CA THR A 129 3.83 11.94 -9.77
C THR A 129 4.15 11.47 -8.39
N SER A 130 4.73 12.37 -7.59
CA SER A 130 4.86 12.21 -6.15
C SER A 130 3.66 12.85 -5.46
N GLY A 131 3.16 12.20 -4.41
CA GLY A 131 2.03 12.64 -3.58
C GLY A 131 1.92 14.16 -3.41
N GLY A 132 0.84 14.70 -3.97
CA GLY A 132 0.53 16.13 -4.00
C GLY A 132 -0.84 16.43 -4.61
N GLY A 133 -1.69 15.41 -4.76
CA GLY A 133 -3.06 15.54 -5.28
C GLY A 133 -3.18 15.80 -6.79
N HIS A 134 -2.06 15.98 -7.49
CA HIS A 134 -2.03 16.25 -8.93
C HIS A 134 -1.11 15.28 -9.63
N THR A 135 -1.69 14.38 -10.42
CA THR A 135 -0.95 13.48 -11.28
C THR A 135 -0.82 14.06 -12.68
N ARG A 136 0.43 14.21 -13.12
CA ARG A 136 0.78 14.67 -14.46
C ARG A 136 1.30 13.50 -15.29
N VAL A 137 0.63 13.26 -16.41
CA VAL A 137 1.05 12.29 -17.42
C VAL A 137 1.43 13.02 -18.69
N ILE A 138 2.57 12.67 -19.26
CA ILE A 138 3.15 13.32 -20.43
C ILE A 138 3.31 12.27 -21.54
N TYR A 139 2.58 12.48 -22.63
CA TYR A 139 2.84 11.77 -23.86
C TYR A 139 3.79 12.60 -24.72
N ASP A 140 4.87 12.00 -25.21
CA ASP A 140 5.70 12.57 -26.27
C ASP A 140 5.81 11.57 -27.43
N SER A 141 5.48 12.01 -28.64
CA SER A 141 5.68 11.25 -29.88
C SER A 141 7.13 10.80 -30.11
N GLY A 142 8.12 11.49 -29.52
CA GLY A 142 9.54 11.10 -29.53
C GLY A 142 9.89 9.97 -28.56
N GLY A 143 8.96 9.59 -27.68
CA GLY A 143 9.10 8.51 -26.71
C GLY A 143 10.03 8.81 -25.53
N VAL A 144 10.11 10.09 -25.14
CA VAL A 144 10.89 10.59 -24.01
C VAL A 144 9.95 11.11 -22.93
#